data_AF-A0A497ILU6-F1
#
_entry.id   AF-A0A497ILU6-F1
#
_cell.length_a   1.000
_cell.length_b   1.000
_cell.length_c   1.000
_cell.angle_alpha   90.00
_cell.angle_beta   90.00
_cell.angle_gamma   90.00
#
_symmetry.space_group_name_H-M   'P 1'
#
loop_
_entity.id
_entity.type
_entity.pdbx_description
1 polymer ?
#
loop_
_entity_poly.entity_id
_entity_poly.type
_entity_poly.pdbx_seq_one_letter_code
_entity_poly.pdbx_strand_id
1 'polypeptide(L)'
;MQKVIRVCLILLLILSLSVPSLCQNNTNKTIETDKTNILMHNPGIFLQDDDTWRFHQGYALTLRDVSDDLNYAWLQLSQNGTIVKDTIVTSGINLTFNRTIGNKTMIIFNMTIEDIYTNPAGNLVILSPVTQYYDPTLPRTTPEPNKTTTTQTTPITPTSMSATNSTPDSTPDPTQPYTLALSALIVLIITIYVLKKL
;
A
#
# COMPACT_ATOMS: atom_id res chain seq x y z
N MET A 1 -53.49 7.38 17.60
CA MET A 1 -52.94 7.87 16.31
C MET A 1 -51.72 8.79 16.47
N GLN A 2 -51.73 9.75 17.40
CA GLN A 2 -50.63 10.72 17.58
C GLN A 2 -49.26 10.10 17.91
N LYS A 3 -49.22 9.00 18.68
CA LYS A 3 -47.98 8.28 19.00
C LYS A 3 -47.32 7.61 17.78
N VAL A 4 -48.14 7.03 16.88
CA VAL A 4 -47.68 6.34 15.66
C VAL A 4 -47.09 7.35 14.67
N ILE A 5 -47.72 8.52 14.55
CA ILE A 5 -47.24 9.63 13.70
C ILE A 5 -45.88 10.14 14.19
N ARG A 6 -45.68 10.25 15.52
CA ARG A 6 -44.39 10.67 16.10
C ARG A 6 -43.27 9.66 15.86
N VAL A 7 -43.56 8.36 15.94
CA VAL A 7 -42.58 7.30 15.64
C VAL A 7 -42.20 7.30 14.16
N CYS A 8 -43.17 7.50 13.26
CA CYS A 8 -42.92 7.56 11.82
C CYS A 8 -42.02 8.76 11.44
N LEU A 9 -42.24 9.92 12.07
CA LEU A 9 -41.40 11.10 11.88
C LEU A 9 -39.95 10.89 12.35
N ILE A 10 -39.75 10.21 13.48
CA ILE A 10 -38.39 9.92 14.00
C ILE A 10 -37.66 8.92 13.10
N LEU A 11 -38.36 7.90 12.59
CA LEU A 11 -37.78 6.92 11.67
C LEU A 11 -37.34 7.56 10.34
N LEU A 12 -38.14 8.49 9.80
CA LEU A 12 -37.79 9.26 8.60
C LEU A 12 -36.57 10.17 8.82
N LEU A 13 -36.44 10.75 10.02
CA LEU A 13 -35.29 11.59 10.37
C LEU A 13 -33.99 10.79 10.49
N ILE A 14 -34.05 9.56 11.01
CA ILE A 14 -32.87 8.69 11.13
C ILE A 14 -32.43 8.18 9.75
N LEU A 15 -33.39 7.92 8.85
CA LEU A 15 -33.10 7.50 7.48
C LEU A 15 -32.32 8.58 6.71
N SER A 16 -32.61 9.87 6.94
CA SER A 16 -31.95 10.98 6.25
C SER A 16 -30.52 11.28 6.75
N LEU A 17 -30.14 10.82 7.96
CA LEU A 17 -28.76 10.93 8.46
C LEU A 17 -27.83 9.81 7.96
N SER A 18 -28.36 8.83 7.21
CA SER A 18 -27.58 7.71 6.68
C SER A 18 -27.14 7.87 5.22
N VAL A 19 -27.31 9.06 4.63
CA VAL A 19 -26.65 9.38 3.35
C VAL A 19 -25.22 9.77 3.67
N PRO A 20 -24.19 8.95 3.37
CA PRO A 20 -22.84 9.48 3.34
C PRO A 20 -22.87 10.64 2.34
N SER A 21 -22.46 11.82 2.78
CA SER A 21 -22.30 12.97 1.91
C SER A 21 -21.36 12.55 0.78
N LEU A 22 -21.91 12.18 -0.37
CA LEU A 22 -21.22 12.26 -1.65
C LEU A 22 -21.04 13.76 -1.89
N CYS A 23 -20.01 14.31 -1.25
CA CYS A 23 -19.45 15.60 -1.60
C CYS A 23 -18.93 15.46 -3.03
N GLN A 24 -19.76 15.81 -4.00
CA GLN A 24 -19.32 16.06 -5.35
C GLN A 24 -19.14 17.57 -5.51
N ASN A 25 -17.94 18.05 -5.24
CA ASN A 25 -17.46 19.32 -5.79
C ASN A 25 -16.53 19.01 -6.96
N ASN A 26 -17.08 19.18 -8.16
CA ASN A 26 -16.30 19.33 -9.38
C ASN A 26 -15.31 20.48 -9.19
N THR A 27 -14.04 20.13 -9.01
CA THR A 27 -12.91 20.99 -9.37
C THR A 27 -12.04 20.17 -10.31
N ASN A 28 -12.39 20.18 -11.58
CA ASN A 28 -11.52 19.75 -12.69
C ASN A 28 -10.31 20.70 -12.90
N LYS A 29 -9.65 21.08 -11.80
CA LYS A 29 -8.37 21.81 -11.76
C LYS A 29 -7.45 21.32 -10.63
N THR A 30 -7.51 20.03 -10.30
CA THR A 30 -6.55 19.38 -9.40
C THR A 30 -6.32 17.93 -9.83
N ILE A 31 -6.04 17.67 -11.11
CA ILE A 31 -5.60 16.32 -11.57
C ILE A 31 -4.36 16.39 -12.48
N GLU A 32 -4.09 17.52 -13.12
CA GLU A 32 -2.86 17.71 -13.90
C GLU A 32 -1.63 17.99 -13.01
N THR A 33 -1.79 18.66 -11.86
CA THR A 33 -0.66 19.00 -10.98
C THR A 33 -0.24 17.83 -10.09
N ASP A 34 -1.17 16.96 -9.68
CA ASP A 34 -0.93 15.91 -8.68
C ASP A 34 -0.22 14.67 -9.27
N LYS A 35 -0.53 14.31 -10.53
CA LYS A 35 0.17 13.22 -11.24
C LYS A 35 1.63 13.56 -11.56
N THR A 36 1.99 14.83 -11.68
CA THR A 36 3.37 15.22 -12.01
C THR A 36 4.32 15.17 -10.82
N ASN A 37 3.79 15.05 -9.60
CA ASN A 37 4.59 15.00 -8.39
C ASN A 37 4.87 13.57 -7.92
N ILE A 38 4.13 12.57 -8.38
CA ILE A 38 4.41 11.16 -8.09
C ILE A 38 5.26 10.61 -9.24
N LEU A 39 6.48 10.18 -8.94
CA LEU A 39 7.34 9.54 -9.93
C LEU A 39 7.07 8.04 -10.02
N MET A 40 6.74 7.42 -8.89
CA MET A 40 6.45 6.00 -8.82
C MET A 40 5.44 5.72 -7.72
N HIS A 41 4.46 4.88 -8.04
CA HIS A 41 3.60 4.24 -7.06
C HIS A 41 3.65 2.74 -7.34
N ASN A 42 4.16 1.97 -6.38
CA ASN A 42 4.25 0.53 -6.47
C ASN A 42 3.43 -0.08 -5.32
N PRO A 43 2.49 -0.99 -5.60
CA PRO A 43 1.73 -1.67 -4.54
C PRO A 43 2.62 -2.51 -3.63
N GLY A 44 3.77 -3.00 -4.10
CA GLY A 44 4.71 -3.74 -3.26
C GLY A 44 6.04 -4.02 -3.95
N ILE A 45 7.14 -3.89 -3.21
CA ILE A 45 8.47 -4.33 -3.63
C ILE A 45 9.02 -5.37 -2.66
N PHE A 46 9.89 -6.23 -3.20
CA PHE A 46 10.52 -7.34 -2.49
C PHE A 46 12.03 -7.12 -2.52
N LEU A 47 12.69 -7.23 -1.38
CA LEU A 47 14.15 -7.17 -1.27
C LEU A 47 14.68 -8.43 -0.60
N GLN A 48 15.56 -9.15 -1.27
CA GLN A 48 16.38 -10.20 -0.69
C GLN A 48 17.70 -9.65 -0.18
N ASP A 49 18.50 -10.48 0.48
CA ASP A 49 19.83 -10.11 0.96
C ASP A 49 20.67 -9.47 -0.16
N ASP A 50 21.29 -8.32 0.15
CA ASP A 50 22.06 -7.49 -0.77
C ASP A 50 21.29 -6.94 -2.00
N ASP A 51 19.99 -7.16 -2.11
CA ASP A 51 19.19 -6.60 -3.20
C ASP A 51 19.13 -5.08 -3.12
N THR A 52 19.11 -4.47 -4.30
CA THR A 52 18.97 -3.03 -4.46
C THR A 52 17.79 -2.73 -5.39
N TRP A 53 16.79 -2.03 -4.87
CA TRP A 53 15.73 -1.45 -5.68
C TRP A 53 16.10 -0.04 -6.12
N ARG A 54 16.17 0.18 -7.44
CA ARG A 54 16.45 1.49 -8.03
C ARG A 54 15.17 2.27 -8.28
N PHE A 55 15.21 3.54 -7.91
CA PHE A 55 14.14 4.52 -8.05
C PHE A 55 14.52 5.58 -9.08
N HIS A 56 13.58 6.47 -9.39
CA HIS A 56 13.87 7.65 -10.20
C HIS A 56 14.86 8.58 -9.48
N GLN A 57 15.47 9.50 -10.24
CA GLN A 57 16.37 10.55 -9.72
C GLN A 57 17.63 10.02 -9.02
N GLY A 58 18.03 8.79 -9.37
CA GLY A 58 19.26 8.16 -8.87
C GLY A 58 19.16 7.64 -7.44
N TYR A 59 17.95 7.59 -6.87
CA TYR A 59 17.76 6.98 -5.56
C TYR A 59 17.81 5.44 -5.67
N ALA A 60 18.36 4.79 -4.64
CA ALA A 60 18.38 3.34 -4.55
C ALA A 60 18.27 2.89 -3.09
N LEU A 61 17.38 1.93 -2.82
CA LEU A 61 17.20 1.31 -1.50
C LEU A 61 17.82 -0.07 -1.51
N THR A 62 18.77 -0.31 -0.61
CA THR A 62 19.50 -1.58 -0.47
C THR A 62 19.13 -2.24 0.85
N LEU A 63 18.84 -3.54 0.82
CA LEU A 63 18.78 -4.35 2.04
C LEU A 63 20.19 -4.75 2.43
N ARG A 64 20.66 -4.26 3.57
CA ARG A 64 22.03 -4.47 4.05
C ARG A 64 22.15 -5.69 4.94
N ASP A 65 21.15 -5.93 5.77
CA ASP A 65 21.14 -7.02 6.73
C ASP A 65 19.73 -7.27 7.25
N VAL A 66 19.49 -8.48 7.76
CA VAL A 66 18.28 -8.86 8.50
C VAL A 66 18.72 -9.65 9.73
N SER A 67 18.14 -9.33 10.88
CA SER A 67 18.37 -10.09 12.10
C SER A 67 17.24 -11.04 12.40
N ASP A 68 17.56 -12.32 12.31
CA ASP A 68 16.67 -13.44 12.65
C ASP A 68 16.17 -13.35 14.10
N ASP A 69 17.06 -13.04 15.04
CA ASP A 69 16.77 -13.04 16.47
C ASP A 69 15.88 -11.85 16.91
N LEU A 70 16.10 -10.69 16.30
CA LEU A 70 15.48 -9.43 16.71
C LEU A 70 14.40 -8.95 15.73
N ASN A 71 14.17 -9.67 14.63
CA ASN A 71 13.20 -9.39 13.58
C ASN A 71 13.26 -7.94 13.09
N TYR A 72 14.47 -7.49 12.73
CA TYR A 72 14.69 -6.19 12.09
C TYR A 72 15.37 -6.34 10.75
N ALA A 73 15.15 -5.35 9.88
CA ALA A 73 15.88 -5.16 8.64
C ALA A 73 16.70 -3.88 8.71
N TRP A 74 17.91 -3.90 8.18
CA TRP A 74 18.72 -2.71 7.95
C TRP A 74 18.60 -2.29 6.49
N LEU A 75 17.95 -1.15 6.27
CA LEU A 75 17.80 -0.54 4.96
C LEU A 75 18.72 0.67 4.80
N GLN A 76 19.32 0.77 3.62
CA GLN A 76 20.17 1.88 3.22
C GLN A 76 19.62 2.55 1.97
N LEU A 77 19.26 3.83 2.09
CA LEU A 77 18.89 4.68 0.97
C LEU A 77 20.11 5.47 0.52
N SER A 78 20.43 5.35 -0.76
CA SER A 78 21.48 6.11 -1.43
C SER A 78 20.89 6.98 -2.55
N GLN A 79 21.62 8.03 -2.90
CA GLN A 79 21.37 8.87 -4.06
C GLN A 79 22.66 8.96 -4.88
N ASN A 80 22.64 8.48 -6.13
CA ASN A 80 23.81 8.42 -7.01
C ASN A 80 25.03 7.77 -6.31
N GLY A 81 24.79 6.68 -5.58
CA GLY A 81 25.82 5.93 -4.85
C GLY A 81 26.26 6.55 -3.50
N THR A 82 25.80 7.77 -3.17
CA THR A 82 26.08 8.38 -1.87
C THR A 82 24.95 8.04 -0.89
N ILE A 83 25.29 7.51 0.28
CA ILE A 83 24.30 7.18 1.31
C ILE A 83 23.67 8.47 1.83
N VAL A 84 22.33 8.55 1.78
CA VAL A 84 21.56 9.70 2.30
C VAL A 84 20.76 9.35 3.55
N LYS A 85 20.50 8.07 3.79
CA LYS A 85 19.83 7.58 5.00
C LYS A 85 20.15 6.11 5.25
N ASP A 86 20.47 5.78 6.48
CA ASP A 86 20.46 4.42 7.01
C ASP A 86 19.37 4.29 8.07
N THR A 87 18.70 3.14 8.13
CA THR A 87 17.66 2.88 9.12
C THR A 87 17.53 1.40 9.44
N ILE A 88 17.33 1.10 10.72
CA ILE A 88 16.95 -0.22 11.22
C ILE A 88 15.44 -0.18 11.48
N VAL A 89 14.71 -1.17 10.97
CA VAL A 89 13.25 -1.14 10.91
C VAL A 89 12.66 -2.51 11.24
N THR A 90 11.45 -2.52 11.76
CA THR A 90 10.67 -3.73 12.04
C THR A 90 9.39 -3.73 11.20
N SER A 91 8.74 -4.89 11.06
CA SER A 91 7.44 -5.00 10.39
C SER A 91 6.39 -4.06 10.98
N GLY A 92 5.47 -3.58 10.13
CA GLY A 92 4.39 -2.66 10.47
C GLY A 92 4.78 -1.18 10.55
N ILE A 93 6.06 -0.83 10.43
CA ILE A 93 6.52 0.56 10.51
C ILE A 93 6.36 1.27 9.17
N ASN A 94 5.78 2.47 9.21
CA ASN A 94 5.81 3.41 8.09
C ASN A 94 7.11 4.23 8.09
N LEU A 95 7.81 4.20 6.97
CA LEU A 95 9.06 4.90 6.70
C LEU A 95 8.81 6.06 5.75
N THR A 96 9.17 7.25 6.22
CA THR A 96 9.14 8.46 5.44
C THR A 96 10.55 9.03 5.32
N PHE A 97 10.99 9.34 4.09
CA PHE A 97 12.21 10.11 3.86
C PHE A 97 11.84 11.52 3.41
N ASN A 98 12.33 12.52 4.16
CA ASN A 98 12.05 13.93 3.95
C ASN A 98 13.29 14.69 3.51
N ARG A 99 13.11 15.69 2.66
CA ARG A 99 14.16 16.64 2.26
C ARG A 99 13.72 18.07 2.53
N THR A 100 14.60 18.87 3.08
CA THR A 100 14.39 20.32 3.21
C THR A 100 14.93 21.01 1.96
N ILE A 101 14.08 21.72 1.24
CA ILE A 101 14.39 22.44 0.01
C ILE A 101 13.97 23.91 0.21
N GLY A 102 14.96 24.79 0.34
CA GLY A 102 14.72 26.17 0.77
C GLY A 102 14.14 26.20 2.19
N ASN A 103 12.93 26.74 2.32
CA ASN A 103 12.21 26.86 3.60
C ASN A 103 11.07 25.83 3.76
N LYS A 104 11.02 24.80 2.93
CA LYS A 104 9.96 23.78 2.95
C LYS A 104 10.55 22.38 3.15
N THR A 105 9.85 21.55 3.91
CA THR A 105 10.14 20.12 4.02
C THR A 105 9.19 19.36 3.12
N MET A 106 9.74 18.49 2.28
CA MET A 106 8.99 17.68 1.32
C MET A 106 9.24 16.20 1.59
N ILE A 107 8.19 15.39 1.48
CA ILE A 107 8.30 13.94 1.50
C ILE A 107 8.79 13.49 0.13
N ILE A 108 9.86 12.70 0.11
CA ILE A 108 10.41 12.09 -1.11
C ILE A 108 10.00 10.62 -1.20
N PHE A 109 9.98 9.90 -0.09
CA PHE A 109 9.49 8.53 -0.02
C PHE A 109 8.48 8.37 1.12
N ASN A 110 7.43 7.61 0.84
CA ASN A 110 6.52 7.06 1.83
C ASN A 110 6.35 5.57 1.54
N MET A 111 6.79 4.73 2.47
CA MET A 111 6.87 3.28 2.34
C MET A 111 6.48 2.62 3.65
N THR A 112 5.81 1.48 3.62
CA THR A 112 5.55 0.71 4.85
C THR A 112 6.31 -0.61 4.77
N ILE A 113 6.98 -0.99 5.86
CA ILE A 113 7.52 -2.35 6.00
C ILE A 113 6.33 -3.24 6.32
N GLU A 114 5.86 -3.98 5.34
CA GLU A 114 4.72 -4.88 5.52
C GLU A 114 5.16 -6.07 6.36
N ASP A 115 6.24 -6.73 5.95
CA ASP A 115 6.74 -7.91 6.65
C ASP A 115 8.24 -8.16 6.42
N ILE A 116 8.82 -8.98 7.30
CA ILE A 116 10.21 -9.43 7.26
C ILE A 116 10.18 -10.95 7.45
N TYR A 117 10.62 -11.67 6.43
CA TYR A 117 10.74 -13.12 6.44
C TYR A 117 12.20 -13.52 6.49
N THR A 118 12.48 -14.45 7.39
CA THR A 118 13.79 -15.06 7.56
C THR A 118 13.64 -16.56 7.43
N ASN A 119 14.51 -17.18 6.64
CA ASN A 119 14.64 -18.63 6.60
C ASN A 119 16.09 -19.04 6.29
N PRO A 120 16.46 -20.32 6.46
CA PRO A 120 17.84 -20.77 6.20
C PRO A 120 18.35 -20.59 4.77
N ALA A 121 17.49 -20.36 3.79
CA ALA A 121 17.86 -20.11 2.40
C ALA A 121 18.04 -18.61 2.07
N GLY A 122 17.66 -17.71 2.98
CA GLY A 122 17.83 -16.27 2.85
C GLY A 122 16.68 -15.48 3.45
N ASN A 123 16.85 -14.15 3.44
CA ASN A 123 15.87 -13.22 3.97
C ASN A 123 15.06 -12.54 2.86
N LEU A 124 13.89 -12.05 3.22
CA LEU A 124 12.99 -11.33 2.34
C LEU A 124 12.27 -10.23 3.11
N VAL A 125 12.38 -9.00 2.64
CA VAL A 125 11.66 -7.85 3.18
C VAL A 125 10.62 -7.40 2.17
N ILE A 126 9.37 -7.22 2.63
CA ILE A 126 8.26 -6.73 1.81
C ILE A 126 7.98 -5.28 2.20
N LEU A 127 8.02 -4.38 1.21
CA LEU A 127 7.62 -2.99 1.39
C LEU A 127 6.36 -2.70 0.58
N SER A 128 5.28 -2.26 1.23
CA SER A 128 3.95 -2.13 0.62
C SER A 128 3.06 -1.18 1.42
N PRO A 129 2.50 -0.12 0.81
CA PRO A 129 2.82 0.39 -0.53
C PRO A 129 4.15 1.16 -0.54
N VAL A 130 4.70 1.41 -1.72
CA VAL A 130 5.88 2.26 -1.93
C VAL A 130 5.56 3.40 -2.89
N THR A 131 5.65 4.63 -2.39
CA THR A 131 5.43 5.84 -3.21
C THR A 131 6.67 6.72 -3.20
N GLN A 132 7.12 7.10 -4.39
CA GLN A 132 8.16 8.09 -4.62
C GLN A 132 7.56 9.38 -5.16
N TYR A 133 7.91 10.49 -4.53
CA TYR A 133 7.57 11.83 -4.98
C TYR A 133 8.76 12.50 -5.67
N TYR A 134 8.47 13.48 -6.53
CA TYR A 134 9.45 14.23 -7.30
C TYR A 134 10.22 15.18 -6.39
N ASP A 135 11.54 15.05 -6.40
CA ASP A 135 12.46 16.01 -5.80
C ASP A 135 12.81 17.11 -6.83
N PRO A 136 12.36 18.37 -6.62
CA PRO A 136 12.59 19.44 -7.59
C PRO A 136 14.05 19.91 -7.67
N THR A 137 14.92 19.47 -6.75
CA THR A 137 16.36 19.79 -6.81
C THR A 137 17.13 18.88 -7.76
N LEU A 138 16.48 17.86 -8.33
CA LEU A 138 17.09 16.82 -9.15
C LEU A 138 16.41 16.71 -10.52
N PRO A 139 17.15 16.33 -11.57
CA PRO A 139 16.55 16.09 -12.87
C PRO A 139 15.55 14.93 -12.82
N ARG A 140 14.53 14.96 -13.68
CA ARG A 140 13.67 13.78 -13.89
C ARG A 140 14.44 12.75 -14.70
N THR A 141 14.83 11.66 -14.05
CA THR A 141 15.42 10.49 -14.69
C THR A 141 14.53 9.28 -14.45
N THR A 142 14.62 8.27 -15.32
CA THR A 142 14.03 6.95 -15.08
C THR A 142 14.95 6.13 -14.17
N PRO A 143 14.43 5.11 -13.48
CA PRO A 143 15.28 4.18 -12.73
C PRO A 143 16.29 3.53 -13.67
N GLU A 144 17.54 3.41 -13.22
CA GLU A 144 18.53 2.58 -13.90
C GLU A 144 18.10 1.11 -13.77
N PRO A 145 18.33 0.26 -14.79
CA PRO A 145 18.01 -1.16 -14.70
C PRO A 145 18.65 -1.81 -13.48
N ASN A 146 17.88 -2.60 -12.74
CA ASN A 146 18.46 -3.46 -11.72
C ASN A 146 19.36 -4.49 -12.40
N LYS A 147 20.64 -4.53 -12.02
CA LYS A 147 21.57 -5.56 -12.48
C LYS A 147 21.15 -6.89 -11.84
N THR A 148 20.38 -7.70 -12.56
CA THR A 148 20.13 -9.09 -12.18
C THR A 148 21.47 -9.83 -12.23
N THR A 149 21.91 -10.39 -11.10
CA THR A 149 23.01 -11.35 -11.08
C THR A 149 22.59 -12.57 -11.89
N THR A 150 23.00 -12.63 -13.16
CA THR A 150 22.87 -13.80 -14.01
C THR A 150 23.84 -14.86 -13.49
N THR A 151 23.34 -15.83 -12.71
CA THR A 151 24.01 -17.13 -12.65
C THR A 151 24.00 -17.69 -14.07
N GLN A 152 25.19 -17.84 -14.64
CA GLN A 152 25.41 -18.41 -15.96
C GLN A 152 24.90 -19.86 -15.99
N THR A 153 23.71 -20.07 -16.52
CA THR A 153 23.26 -21.40 -16.96
C THR A 153 23.18 -21.40 -18.48
N THR A 154 24.05 -22.21 -19.07
CA THR A 154 24.15 -22.61 -20.47
C THR A 154 22.77 -22.88 -21.10
N PRO A 155 22.53 -22.57 -22.39
CA PRO A 155 21.23 -22.77 -23.02
C PRO A 155 20.91 -24.26 -23.14
N ILE A 156 19.88 -24.75 -22.46
CA ILE A 156 19.26 -26.05 -22.76
C ILE A 156 17.93 -25.81 -23.48
N THR A 157 17.91 -26.26 -24.72
CA THR A 157 16.73 -26.39 -25.60
C THR A 157 15.68 -27.29 -24.95
N PRO A 158 14.39 -26.87 -24.83
CA PRO A 158 13.34 -27.78 -24.39
C PRO A 158 12.87 -28.65 -25.57
N THR A 159 13.17 -29.94 -25.53
CA THR A 159 12.49 -30.95 -26.34
C THR A 159 11.05 -31.12 -25.85
N SER A 160 10.10 -30.98 -26.77
CA SER A 160 8.68 -31.17 -26.58
C SER A 160 8.32 -32.61 -26.16
N MET A 161 7.55 -32.77 -25.09
CA MET A 161 6.57 -33.85 -24.95
C MET A 161 5.31 -33.32 -24.25
N SER A 162 4.18 -33.54 -24.92
CA SER A 162 2.83 -33.07 -24.57
C SER A 162 2.14 -33.91 -23.50
N ALA A 163 1.12 -33.29 -22.88
CA ALA A 163 -0.13 -33.81 -22.29
C ALA A 163 -0.34 -33.21 -20.88
N THR A 164 -1.46 -32.60 -20.47
CA THR A 164 -2.86 -32.58 -20.96
C THR A 164 -3.55 -31.32 -20.44
N ASN A 165 -4.44 -30.73 -21.26
CA ASN A 165 -5.34 -29.63 -20.92
C ASN A 165 -6.26 -29.94 -19.72
N SER A 166 -6.40 -28.95 -18.81
CA SER A 166 -7.63 -28.69 -18.05
C SER A 166 -7.67 -27.22 -17.61
N THR A 167 -8.69 -26.49 -18.06
CA THR A 167 -9.15 -25.17 -17.56
C THR A 167 -10.65 -25.12 -17.89
N PRO A 168 -11.53 -24.40 -17.19
CA PRO A 168 -11.34 -23.49 -16.04
C PRO A 168 -12.15 -23.91 -14.80
N ASP A 169 -11.80 -23.41 -13.63
CA ASP A 169 -12.83 -23.15 -12.63
C ASP A 169 -12.66 -21.76 -12.00
N SER A 170 -13.77 -21.03 -11.99
CA SER A 170 -13.91 -19.64 -11.58
C SER A 170 -14.85 -19.62 -10.40
N THR A 171 -14.38 -19.38 -9.17
CA THR A 171 -15.20 -18.80 -8.08
C THR A 171 -14.34 -18.38 -6.88
N PRO A 172 -14.84 -17.55 -5.95
CA PRO A 172 -14.46 -16.14 -5.89
C PRO A 172 -13.76 -15.76 -4.57
N ASP A 173 -13.14 -14.59 -4.62
CA ASP A 173 -12.64 -13.80 -3.49
C ASP A 173 -13.69 -13.60 -2.37
N PRO A 174 -13.41 -13.99 -1.11
CA PRO A 174 -14.22 -13.62 0.03
C PRO A 174 -13.61 -12.41 0.78
N THR A 175 -13.73 -11.21 0.23
CA THR A 175 -13.66 -9.98 1.04
C THR A 175 -15.00 -9.71 1.74
N GLN A 176 -14.93 -9.54 3.06
CA GLN A 176 -15.96 -9.47 4.09
C GLN A 176 -17.22 -8.60 3.85
N PRO A 177 -18.40 -9.01 4.36
CA PRO A 177 -19.55 -8.13 4.60
C PRO A 177 -19.96 -8.09 6.09
N TYR A 178 -19.16 -7.46 6.96
CA TYR A 178 -19.57 -7.25 8.38
C TYR A 178 -20.02 -5.82 8.71
N THR A 179 -19.78 -4.85 7.83
CA THR A 179 -20.15 -3.44 8.07
C THR A 179 -21.64 -3.16 7.87
N LEU A 180 -22.28 -3.78 6.88
CA LEU A 180 -23.74 -3.70 6.67
C LEU A 180 -24.54 -4.52 7.70
N ALA A 181 -23.97 -5.62 8.20
CA ALA A 181 -24.63 -6.46 9.21
C ALA A 181 -24.73 -5.74 10.57
N LEU A 182 -23.69 -4.99 10.96
CA LEU A 182 -23.70 -4.22 12.22
C LEU A 182 -24.71 -3.07 12.17
N SER A 183 -24.83 -2.36 11.04
CA SER A 183 -25.79 -1.26 10.91
C SER A 183 -27.24 -1.76 10.97
N ALA A 184 -27.55 -2.89 10.32
CA ALA A 184 -28.86 -3.52 10.38
C ALA A 184 -29.20 -4.02 11.80
N LEU A 185 -28.23 -4.60 12.53
CA LEU A 185 -28.43 -5.08 13.90
C LEU A 185 -28.71 -3.92 14.87
N ILE A 186 -27.99 -2.79 14.74
CA ILE A 186 -28.21 -1.59 15.56
C ILE A 186 -29.62 -1.03 15.31
N VAL A 187 -30.05 -0.94 14.06
CA VAL A 187 -31.41 -0.47 13.70
C VAL A 187 -32.49 -1.41 14.26
N LEU A 188 -32.28 -2.73 14.18
CA LEU A 188 -33.21 -3.72 14.73
C LEU A 188 -33.35 -3.59 16.26
N ILE A 189 -32.24 -3.43 16.98
CA ILE A 189 -32.22 -3.27 18.45
C ILE A 189 -32.96 -1.98 18.86
N ILE A 190 -32.69 -0.87 18.18
CA ILE A 190 -33.36 0.42 18.45
C ILE A 190 -34.87 0.29 18.22
N THR A 191 -35.28 -0.39 17.15
CA THR A 191 -36.70 -0.59 16.81
C THR A 191 -37.42 -1.39 17.89
N ILE A 192 -36.84 -2.51 18.35
CA ILE A 192 -37.41 -3.34 19.42
C ILE A 192 -37.52 -2.54 20.73
N TYR A 193 -36.51 -1.74 21.08
CA TYR A 193 -36.52 -0.91 22.29
C TYR A 193 -37.67 0.12 22.26
N VAL A 194 -37.91 0.76 21.11
CA VAL A 194 -39.01 1.73 20.96
C VAL A 194 -40.38 1.05 21.05
N LEU A 195 -40.55 -0.13 20.45
CA LEU A 195 -41.81 -0.89 20.58
C LEU A 195 -42.09 -1.31 22.03
N LYS A 196 -41.06 -1.72 22.78
CA LYS A 196 -41.23 -2.18 24.18
C LYS A 196 -41.54 -1.03 25.16
N LYS A 197 -41.21 0.21 24.79
CA LYS A 197 -41.41 1.41 25.64
C LYS A 197 -42.70 2.17 25.33
N LEU A 198 -43.46 1.77 24.31
CA LEU A 198 -44.72 2.39 23.89
C LEU A 198 -45.93 1.84 24.68
#